data_AF-A0A0F8D031-F1
#
_entry.id   AF-A0A0F8D031-F1
#
_cell.length_a   1.000
_cell.length_b   1.000
_cell.length_c   1.000
_cell.angle_alpha   90.00
_cell.angle_beta   90.00
_cell.angle_gamma   90.00
#
_symmetry.space_group_name_H-M   'P 1'
#
loop_
_entity.id
_entity.type
_entity.pdbx_description
1 polymer ?
#
loop_
_entity_poly.entity_id
_entity_poly.type
_entity_poly.pdbx_seq_one_letter_code
_entity_poly.pdbx_strand_id
1 'polypeptide(L)'
;MPPATVPLSPEFEKAIADSKKLTSKPSNEDMLELYGLYKVGTGEKFADATPPGMFELKNKAKYNAWDAVHKEGISVETAQSRYVAKVEEMKVTYGYDENKVPETVGA
;
A
#
# COMPACT_ATOMS: atom_id res chain seq x y z
N MET A 1 10.43 11.86 -22.17
CA MET A 1 10.84 10.60 -21.51
C MET A 1 9.80 10.32 -20.45
N PRO A 2 8.97 9.27 -20.56
CA PRO A 2 8.07 8.90 -19.47
C PRO A 2 8.92 8.49 -18.24
N PRO A 3 8.54 8.87 -17.01
CA PRO A 3 9.31 8.52 -15.82
C PRO A 3 9.39 7.00 -15.70
N ALA A 4 10.59 6.49 -15.49
CA ALA A 4 10.91 5.06 -15.44
C ALA A 4 9.93 4.31 -14.52
N THR A 5 9.10 3.46 -15.12
CA THR A 5 8.25 2.51 -14.41
C THR A 5 9.19 1.53 -13.71
N VAL A 6 9.36 1.69 -12.40
CA VAL A 6 10.13 0.72 -11.62
C VAL A 6 9.46 -0.65 -11.80
N PRO A 7 10.23 -1.72 -12.10
CA PRO A 7 9.62 -3.03 -12.31
C PRO A 7 8.92 -3.46 -11.02
N LEU A 8 7.60 -3.64 -11.11
CA LEU A 8 6.82 -4.22 -10.03
C LEU A 8 7.04 -5.73 -10.04
N SER A 9 7.41 -6.29 -8.90
CA SER A 9 7.53 -7.74 -8.78
C SER A 9 6.14 -8.38 -8.95
N PRO A 10 6.03 -9.53 -9.63
CA PRO A 10 4.73 -10.21 -9.81
C PRO A 10 4.09 -10.59 -8.46
N GLU A 11 4.90 -10.83 -7.43
CA GLU A 11 4.44 -11.05 -6.06
C GLU A 11 3.77 -9.82 -5.46
N PHE A 12 4.29 -8.64 -5.76
CA PHE A 12 3.72 -7.37 -5.30
C PHE A 12 2.39 -7.06 -5.99
N GLU A 13 2.31 -7.24 -7.30
CA GLU A 13 1.04 -7.10 -8.04
C GLU A 13 -0.02 -8.07 -7.52
N LYS A 14 0.39 -9.32 -7.25
CA LYS A 14 -0.47 -10.33 -6.63
C LYS A 14 -0.90 -9.90 -5.22
N ALA A 15 0.02 -9.43 -4.39
CA ALA A 15 -0.29 -8.92 -3.06
C ALA A 15 -1.25 -7.72 -3.10
N ILE A 16 -1.13 -6.81 -4.07
CA ILE A 16 -2.08 -5.70 -4.23
C ILE A 16 -3.48 -6.21 -4.54
N ALA A 17 -3.59 -7.14 -5.50
CA ALA A 17 -4.85 -7.77 -5.82
C ALA A 17 -5.43 -8.49 -4.59
N ASP A 18 -4.57 -9.18 -3.85
CA ASP A 18 -4.98 -9.98 -2.72
C ASP A 18 -5.41 -9.15 -1.50
N SER A 19 -4.74 -8.00 -1.26
CA SER A 19 -5.14 -7.06 -0.21
C SER A 19 -6.57 -6.54 -0.38
N LYS A 20 -7.07 -6.52 -1.62
CA LYS A 20 -8.46 -6.13 -1.95
C LYS A 20 -9.45 -7.29 -1.84
N LYS A 21 -8.95 -8.53 -1.78
CA LYS A 21 -9.72 -9.77 -1.66
C LYS A 21 -9.79 -10.29 -0.22
N LEU A 22 -9.30 -9.51 0.74
CA LEU A 22 -9.43 -9.86 2.16
C LEU A 22 -10.91 -10.00 2.54
N THR A 23 -11.22 -11.05 3.29
CA THR A 23 -12.59 -11.34 3.73
C THR A 23 -13.03 -10.36 4.81
N SER A 24 -12.14 -10.05 5.75
CA SER A 24 -12.36 -9.02 6.75
C SER A 24 -11.74 -7.68 6.34
N LYS A 25 -12.35 -6.61 6.85
CA LYS A 25 -11.87 -5.25 6.65
C LYS A 25 -10.61 -5.04 7.50
N PRO A 26 -9.44 -4.77 6.90
CA PRO A 26 -8.24 -4.52 7.67
C PRO A 26 -8.34 -3.24 8.49
N SER A 27 -7.53 -3.16 9.54
CA SER A 27 -7.45 -1.96 10.37
C SER A 27 -6.95 -0.78 9.55
N ASN A 28 -7.37 0.43 9.94
CA ASN A 28 -6.97 1.64 9.24
C ASN A 28 -5.43 1.78 9.23
N GLU A 29 -4.74 1.38 10.30
CA GLU A 29 -3.28 1.33 10.38
C GLU A 29 -2.64 0.44 9.30
N ASP A 30 -3.12 -0.80 9.12
CA ASP A 30 -2.58 -1.68 8.08
C ASP A 30 -2.82 -1.14 6.67
N MET A 31 -3.99 -0.52 6.43
CA MET A 31 -4.26 0.15 5.15
C MET A 31 -3.30 1.32 4.89
N LEU A 32 -2.90 2.04 5.94
CA LEU A 32 -1.96 3.16 5.86
C LEU A 32 -0.53 2.67 5.60
N GLU A 33 -0.13 1.59 6.27
CA GLU A 33 1.18 0.97 6.12
C GLU A 33 1.36 0.38 4.72
N LEU A 34 0.37 -0.38 4.24
CA LEU A 34 0.32 -0.85 2.85
C LEU A 34 0.39 0.31 1.87
N TYR A 35 -0.32 1.42 2.13
CA TYR A 35 -0.28 2.58 1.26
C TYR A 35 1.14 3.17 1.18
N GLY A 36 1.81 3.39 2.30
CA GLY A 36 3.18 3.93 2.31
C GLY A 36 4.17 3.03 1.56
N LEU A 37 4.13 1.73 1.86
CA LEU A 37 4.94 0.72 1.17
C LEU A 37 4.63 0.65 -0.32
N TYR A 38 3.36 0.74 -0.70
CA TYR A 38 2.94 0.73 -2.09
C TYR A 38 3.52 1.92 -2.85
N LYS A 39 3.40 3.13 -2.30
CA LYS A 39 3.88 4.36 -2.96
C LYS A 39 5.39 4.34 -3.17
N VAL A 40 6.14 3.84 -2.19
CA VAL A 40 7.61 3.68 -2.34
C VAL A 40 7.93 2.54 -3.30
N GLY A 41 7.20 1.42 -3.22
CA GLY A 41 7.36 0.23 -4.08
C GLY A 41 6.94 0.44 -5.54
N THR A 42 6.13 1.46 -5.85
CA THR A 42 5.83 1.91 -7.21
C THR A 42 6.79 2.98 -7.71
N GLY A 43 7.75 3.40 -6.88
CA GLY A 43 8.71 4.44 -7.23
C GLY A 43 8.11 5.84 -7.26
N GLU A 44 6.95 6.06 -6.63
CA GLU A 44 6.42 7.41 -6.49
C GLU A 44 7.32 8.25 -5.58
N LYS A 45 7.57 9.48 -6.03
CA LYS A 45 8.35 10.46 -5.28
C LYS A 45 7.45 11.10 -4.24
N PHE A 46 7.86 11.04 -2.97
CA PHE A 46 7.16 11.75 -1.90
C PHE A 46 7.07 13.26 -2.17
N ALA A 47 7.99 13.84 -2.95
CA ALA A 47 7.92 15.24 -3.38
C ALA A 47 6.69 15.57 -4.25
N ASP A 48 6.14 14.59 -4.97
CA ASP A 48 4.90 14.74 -5.74
C ASP A 48 3.64 14.55 -4.86
N ALA A 49 3.82 14.15 -3.60
CA ALA A 49 2.74 14.03 -2.64
C ALA A 49 2.26 15.41 -2.20
N THR A 50 1.01 15.76 -2.52
CA THR A 50 0.42 16.98 -1.97
C THR A 50 0.12 16.78 -0.48
N PRO A 51 0.64 17.64 0.41
CA PRO A 51 0.30 17.57 1.82
C PRO A 51 -1.21 17.80 1.98
N PRO A 52 -1.93 16.87 2.64
CA PRO A 52 -3.38 16.94 2.76
C PRO A 52 -3.81 18.11 3.64
N GLY A 53 -5.02 18.61 3.38
CA GLY A 53 -5.57 19.73 4.13
C GLY A 53 -5.77 19.40 5.62
N MET A 54 -5.78 20.43 6.47
CA MET A 54 -5.93 20.28 7.94
C MET A 54 -7.20 19.50 8.35
N PHE A 55 -8.23 19.51 7.49
CA PHE A 55 -9.51 18.83 7.69
C PHE A 55 -9.51 17.36 7.23
N GLU A 56 -8.43 16.87 6.60
CA GLU A 56 -8.36 15.54 6.00
C GLU A 56 -7.49 14.58 6.83
N LEU A 57 -7.90 14.29 8.06
CA LEU A 57 -7.18 13.42 9.00
C LEU A 57 -6.77 12.06 8.40
N LYS A 58 -7.65 11.44 7.60
CA LYS A 58 -7.36 10.17 6.90
C LYS A 58 -6.24 10.32 5.86
N ASN A 59 -6.28 11.37 5.06
CA ASN A 59 -5.25 11.61 4.06
C ASN A 59 -3.94 12.03 4.74
N LYS A 60 -4.01 12.79 5.84
CA LYS A 60 -2.84 13.11 6.68
C LYS A 60 -2.17 11.86 7.21
N ALA A 61 -2.94 10.88 7.66
CA ALA A 61 -2.40 9.61 8.09
C ALA A 61 -1.71 8.86 6.93
N LYS A 62 -2.32 8.83 5.72
CA LYS A 62 -1.71 8.20 4.53
C LYS A 62 -0.40 8.84 4.15
N TYR A 63 -0.38 10.17 4.15
CA TYR A 63 0.81 10.97 3.90
C TYR A 63 1.89 10.70 4.96
N ASN A 64 1.50 10.59 6.24
CA ASN A 64 2.45 10.31 7.32
C ASN A 64 3.03 8.89 7.24
N ALA A 65 2.22 7.89 6.88
CA ALA A 65 2.69 6.53 6.65
C ALA A 65 3.65 6.47 5.45
N TRP A 66 3.35 7.19 4.37
CA TRP A 66 4.27 7.29 3.23
C TRP A 66 5.56 8.05 3.60
N ASP A 67 5.47 9.15 4.35
CA ASP A 67 6.63 9.89 4.88
C ASP A 67 7.53 8.99 5.73
N ALA A 68 6.93 8.14 6.58
CA ALA A 68 7.68 7.20 7.42
C ALA A 68 8.49 6.21 6.57
N VAL A 69 7.87 5.55 5.59
CA VAL A 69 8.55 4.61 4.69
C VAL A 69 9.58 5.33 3.82
N HIS A 70 9.27 6.54 3.35
CA HIS A 70 10.20 7.36 2.58
C HIS A 70 11.44 7.74 3.40
N LYS A 71 11.25 8.12 4.68
CA LYS A 71 12.33 8.45 5.62
C LYS A 71 13.21 7.28 5.99
N GLU A 72 12.68 6.06 5.98
CA GLU A 72 13.53 4.87 6.12
C GLU A 72 14.55 4.75 4.98
N GLY A 73 14.33 5.40 3.84
CA GLY A 73 15.25 5.37 2.71
C GLY A 73 15.34 3.98 2.06
N ILE A 74 14.28 3.17 2.18
CA ILE A 74 14.26 1.82 1.61
C ILE A 74 14.13 1.87 0.07
N SER A 75 14.77 0.92 -0.60
CA SER A 75 14.63 0.75 -2.05
C SER A 75 13.25 0.18 -2.41
N VAL A 76 12.87 0.37 -3.67
CA VAL A 76 11.63 -0.15 -4.27
C VAL A 76 11.46 -1.64 -3.98
N GLU A 77 12.51 -2.45 -4.19
CA GLU A 77 12.49 -3.90 -3.96
C GLU A 77 12.19 -4.27 -2.50
N THR A 78 12.78 -3.54 -1.55
CA THR A 78 12.54 -3.73 -0.11
C THR A 78 11.11 -3.35 0.26
N ALA A 79 10.60 -2.25 -0.30
CA ALA A 79 9.23 -1.81 -0.08
C ALA A 79 8.23 -2.84 -0.63
N GLN A 80 8.48 -3.39 -1.82
CA GLN A 80 7.68 -4.47 -2.41
C GLN A 80 7.71 -5.73 -1.55
N SER A 81 8.89 -6.16 -1.09
CA SER A 81 9.02 -7.36 -0.24
C SER A 81 8.28 -7.21 1.09
N ARG A 82 8.40 -6.04 1.74
CA ARG A 82 7.65 -5.73 2.97
C ARG A 82 6.15 -5.69 2.73
N TYR A 83 5.71 -5.13 1.60
CA TYR A 83 4.30 -5.10 1.25
C TYR A 83 3.74 -6.51 1.07
N VAL A 84 4.45 -7.39 0.35
CA VAL A 84 4.06 -8.80 0.17
C VAL A 84 3.94 -9.49 1.52
N ALA A 85 4.97 -9.40 2.36
CA ALA A 85 4.96 -10.00 3.69
C ALA A 85 3.79 -9.51 4.55
N LYS A 86 3.50 -8.19 4.52
CA LYS A 86 2.38 -7.60 5.24
C LYS A 86 1.05 -8.11 4.73
N VAL A 87 0.85 -8.15 3.41
CA VAL A 87 -0.38 -8.70 2.83
C VAL A 87 -0.54 -10.16 3.20
N GLU A 88 0.52 -10.97 3.18
CA GLU A 88 0.43 -12.38 3.59
C GLU A 88 0.01 -12.53 5.06
N GLU A 89 0.56 -11.73 5.97
CA GLU A 89 0.12 -11.69 7.37
C GLU A 89 -1.35 -11.27 7.49
N MET A 90 -1.78 -10.29 6.68
CA MET A 90 -3.17 -9.84 6.63
C MET A 90 -4.11 -10.92 6.06
N LYS A 91 -3.70 -11.68 5.06
CA LYS A 91 -4.48 -12.82 4.55
C LYS A 91 -4.72 -13.85 5.63
N VAL A 92 -3.72 -14.13 6.46
CA VAL A 92 -3.84 -15.07 7.59
C VAL A 92 -4.71 -14.49 8.70
N THR A 93 -4.52 -13.20 9.02
CA THR A 93 -5.21 -12.53 10.13
C THR A 93 -6.67 -12.21 9.83
N TYR A 94 -6.95 -11.67 8.63
CA TYR A 94 -8.27 -11.19 8.20
C TYR A 94 -9.01 -12.18 7.31
N GLY A 95 -8.36 -13.28 6.94
CA GLY A 95 -8.85 -14.21 5.94
C GLY A 95 -8.71 -13.66 4.52
N TYR A 96 -8.44 -14.55 3.59
CA TYR A 96 -8.28 -14.25 2.17
C TYR A 96 -9.15 -15.19 1.35
N ASP A 97 -9.85 -14.63 0.38
CA ASP A 97 -10.69 -15.40 -0.51
C ASP A 97 -10.39 -15.00 -1.97
N GLU A 98 -9.70 -15.89 -2.68
CA GLU A 98 -9.28 -15.66 -4.07
C GLU A 98 -10.46 -15.45 -5.04
N ASN A 99 -11.65 -15.97 -4.67
CA ASN A 99 -12.89 -15.88 -5.44
C ASN A 99 -13.73 -14.66 -5.06
N LYS A 100 -13.39 -13.96 -3.98
CA LYS A 100 -14.07 -12.73 -3.59
C LYS A 100 -13.82 -11.64 -4.64
N VAL A 101 -14.90 -11.17 -5.25
CA VAL A 101 -14.86 -9.97 -6.10
C VAL A 101 -14.56 -8.79 -5.18
N PRO A 102 -13.53 -7.97 -5.44
CA PRO A 102 -13.21 -6.84 -4.59
C PRO A 102 -14.42 -5.90 -4.53
N GLU A 103 -15.10 -5.86 -3.39
CA GLU A 103 -16.09 -4.82 -3.12
C GLU A 103 -15.36 -3.49 -3.23
N THR A 104 -15.72 -2.70 -4.24
CA THR A 104 -15.30 -1.31 -4.34
C THR A 104 -15.86 -0.61 -3.12
N VAL A 105 -15.04 -0.39 -2.09
CA VAL A 105 -15.40 0.42 -0.93
C VAL A 105 -15.64 1.84 -1.45
N GLY A 106 -16.89 2.13 -1.77
CA GLY A 106 -17.32 3.35 -2.44
C GLY A 106 -18.79 3.26 -2.84
N ALA A 107 -19.67 3.31 -1.85
CA ALA A 107 -21.02 3.85 -1.98
C ALA A 107 -21.15 5.00 -0.98
#